data_AF-A0A1V8TU81-F1
#
_entry.id   AF-A0A1V8TU81-F1
#
_cell.length_a   1.000
_cell.length_b   1.000
_cell.length_c   1.000
_cell.angle_alpha   90.00
_cell.angle_beta   90.00
_cell.angle_gamma   90.00
#
_symmetry.space_group_name_H-M   'P 1'
#
loop_
_entity.id
_entity.type
_entity.pdbx_description
1 polymer ?
#
loop_
_entity_poly.entity_id
_entity_poly.type
_entity_poly.pdbx_seq_one_letter_code
_entity_poly.pdbx_strand_id
1 'polypeptide(L)'
;MAALNHEQQAKLEARNYKPFDNSGTVPLNVPGAGCTVEAELDISERFRHGVNDFRQDRLVVREVAMLAVMDAITDKDSWTDKVFDETVVAKWRVEAMAMPLISEPAWEWCVLELRGKAKLAKEREFTTTLETGSACAKADARYFIFTLNTKTGIPIPTSRYGRRAQDGDTFSLKFQWRPAEVRFCNGSDTEVEITSYINNLHPVEHDSLYRTIGKIISKAIPMWNEILVKDYNNRYPLRITVEGAVFEPLSYPNELDDLVDADISDPTAFAAALRRARAYMNLPEQPRDINSALHFASDGDDEMPDFESDFAGEIDRALRWKHNRLRKIVHPEPGTDYTYEQWKEGKAPRPDPPKLHYLGGEKAGFHHEYQTVRLEGDFQEKGLQVIIKLAGIELTPEKPVFEGGNWHLKVWHQFLALSRPRESSKKRNAQRLFVKVNAKTYDTATVQTELGHQ
;
A
#
# COMPACT_ATOMS: atom_id res chain seq x y z
N MET A 1 13.72 -27.09 28.09
CA MET A 1 13.19 -27.69 26.85
C MET A 1 14.35 -28.34 26.13
N ALA A 2 14.33 -29.65 25.93
CA ALA A 2 15.43 -30.35 25.26
C ALA A 2 15.49 -29.91 23.79
N ALA A 3 16.67 -29.47 23.34
CA ALA A 3 16.90 -29.13 21.94
C ALA A 3 16.72 -30.38 21.06
N LEU A 4 15.99 -30.23 19.95
CA LEU A 4 15.81 -31.30 18.97
C LEU A 4 17.18 -31.74 18.44
N ASN A 5 17.38 -33.05 18.27
CA ASN A 5 18.65 -33.55 17.76
C ASN A 5 18.76 -33.35 16.24
N HIS A 6 19.98 -33.42 15.71
CA HIS A 6 20.29 -33.21 14.29
C HIS A 6 19.43 -34.07 13.34
N GLU A 7 19.03 -35.27 13.75
CA GLU A 7 18.22 -36.17 12.93
C GLU A 7 16.73 -35.77 12.93
N GLN A 8 16.21 -35.29 14.07
CA GLN A 8 14.87 -34.71 14.16
C GLN A 8 14.79 -33.37 13.42
N GLN A 9 15.86 -32.58 13.48
CA GLN A 9 15.99 -31.31 12.77
C GLN A 9 16.09 -31.54 11.25
N ALA A 10 16.89 -32.52 10.81
CA ALA A 10 16.94 -32.93 9.41
C ALA A 10 15.63 -33.56 8.90
N LYS A 11 14.89 -34.30 9.75
CA LYS A 11 13.54 -34.81 9.40
C LYS A 11 12.49 -33.71 9.33
N LEU A 12 12.59 -32.67 10.17
CA LEU A 12 11.77 -31.46 10.11
C LEU A 12 12.09 -30.63 8.85
N GLU A 13 13.37 -30.43 8.55
CA GLU A 13 13.84 -29.81 7.31
C GLU A 13 13.37 -30.60 6.09
N ALA A 14 13.48 -31.93 6.09
CA ALA A 14 13.01 -32.78 5.00
C ALA A 14 11.47 -32.85 4.87
N ARG A 15 10.71 -32.68 5.96
CA ARG A 15 9.23 -32.59 5.93
C ARG A 15 8.75 -31.25 5.35
N ASN A 16 9.49 -30.17 5.59
CA ASN A 16 9.14 -28.82 5.14
C ASN A 16 9.57 -28.48 3.70
N TYR A 17 10.35 -29.34 3.03
CA TYR A 17 11.00 -29.03 1.75
C TYR A 17 10.44 -29.77 0.52
N LYS A 18 9.15 -30.15 0.52
CA LYS A 18 8.52 -30.51 -0.76
C LYS A 18 8.16 -29.21 -1.49
N PRO A 19 8.74 -28.95 -2.69
CA PRO A 19 8.36 -27.77 -3.46
C PRO A 19 6.88 -27.86 -3.82
N PHE A 20 6.17 -26.74 -3.72
CA PHE A 20 4.78 -26.70 -4.16
C PHE A 20 4.72 -26.99 -5.66
N ASP A 21 3.74 -27.77 -6.10
CA ASP A 21 3.62 -28.25 -7.47
C ASP A 21 2.15 -28.55 -7.78
N ASN A 22 1.64 -27.91 -8.83
CA ASN A 22 0.32 -28.16 -9.40
C ASN A 22 0.41 -28.42 -10.92
N SER A 23 1.52 -29.00 -11.39
CA SER A 23 1.74 -29.34 -12.80
C SER A 23 0.87 -30.49 -13.30
N GLY A 24 0.27 -31.27 -12.40
CA GLY A 24 -0.45 -32.51 -12.74
C GLY A 24 0.46 -33.70 -13.07
N THR A 25 1.78 -33.52 -13.08
CA THR A 25 2.77 -34.60 -13.29
C THR A 25 3.15 -35.33 -11.99
N VAL A 26 2.61 -34.85 -10.87
CA VAL A 26 3.03 -35.17 -9.50
C VAL A 26 1.82 -35.15 -8.58
N PRO A 27 1.85 -35.86 -7.44
CA PRO A 27 0.83 -35.68 -6.41
C PRO A 27 0.79 -34.23 -5.96
N LEU A 28 -0.37 -33.59 -6.11
CA LEU A 28 -0.61 -32.20 -5.77
C LEU A 28 0.03 -31.81 -4.43
N ASN A 29 0.83 -30.75 -4.44
CA ASN A 29 1.47 -30.21 -3.25
C ASN A 29 1.35 -28.69 -3.27
N VAL A 30 0.30 -28.13 -2.70
CA VAL A 30 0.08 -26.67 -2.55
C VAL A 30 -0.61 -26.43 -1.21
N PRO A 31 -0.50 -25.24 -0.58
CA PRO A 31 -1.04 -25.02 0.77
C PRO A 31 -2.52 -25.40 0.89
N GLY A 32 -2.83 -26.41 1.71
CA GLY A 32 -4.17 -27.00 1.87
C GLY A 32 -4.42 -28.29 1.08
N ALA A 33 -3.49 -28.70 0.21
CA ALA A 33 -3.53 -29.95 -0.56
C ALA A 33 -2.11 -30.52 -0.75
N GLY A 34 -1.74 -31.53 0.03
CA GLY A 34 -0.39 -32.12 0.03
C GLY A 34 0.58 -31.50 1.04
N CYS A 35 0.27 -30.30 1.54
CA CYS A 35 0.93 -29.63 2.66
C CYS A 35 -0.09 -28.82 3.49
N THR A 36 0.33 -28.29 4.64
CA THR A 36 -0.53 -27.54 5.57
C THR A 36 -1.01 -26.23 4.94
N VAL A 37 -2.15 -25.69 5.42
CA VAL A 37 -2.73 -24.46 4.85
C VAL A 37 -1.87 -23.22 5.14
N GLU A 38 -1.07 -23.29 6.21
CA GLU A 38 -0.10 -22.28 6.65
C GLU A 38 1.28 -22.47 6.00
N ALA A 39 1.44 -23.42 5.09
CA ALA A 39 2.72 -23.64 4.43
C ALA A 39 3.09 -22.43 3.57
N GLU A 40 4.23 -21.81 3.88
CA GLU A 40 4.77 -20.67 3.15
C GLU A 40 6.22 -20.89 2.75
N LEU A 41 6.63 -20.16 1.72
CA LEU A 41 8.05 -20.00 1.39
C LEU A 41 8.73 -19.00 2.31
N ASP A 42 10.05 -19.15 2.44
CA ASP A 42 10.89 -18.13 3.05
C ASP A 42 10.70 -16.79 2.33
N ILE A 43 10.77 -15.67 3.06
CA ILE A 43 10.53 -14.34 2.49
C ILE A 43 11.52 -13.97 1.39
N SER A 44 12.75 -14.48 1.44
CA SER A 44 13.75 -14.33 0.37
C SER A 44 13.40 -15.14 -0.89
N GLU A 45 12.39 -16.01 -0.80
CA GLU A 45 11.88 -16.88 -1.85
C GLU A 45 10.39 -16.57 -2.17
N ARG A 46 9.84 -15.43 -1.73
CA ARG A 46 8.52 -14.96 -2.16
C ARG A 46 8.39 -13.44 -2.19
N PHE A 47 7.31 -12.95 -2.79
CA PHE A 47 6.91 -11.54 -2.64
C PHE A 47 6.04 -11.37 -1.40
N ARG A 48 5.99 -10.14 -0.86
CA ARG A 48 5.13 -9.81 0.28
C ARG A 48 3.66 -9.98 -0.06
N HIS A 49 2.88 -10.41 0.94
CA HIS A 49 1.42 -10.39 0.85
C HIS A 49 0.77 -9.58 1.96
N GLY A 50 -0.47 -9.17 1.73
CA GLY A 50 -1.25 -8.30 2.63
C GLY A 50 -1.68 -8.92 3.97
N VAL A 51 -1.45 -10.22 4.21
CA VAL A 51 -1.85 -10.87 5.47
C VAL A 51 -0.92 -10.50 6.63
N ASN A 52 0.37 -10.80 6.51
CA ASN A 52 1.33 -10.70 7.61
C ASN A 52 2.61 -9.90 7.29
N ASP A 53 2.99 -9.76 6.01
CA ASP A 53 4.31 -9.20 5.66
C ASP A 53 4.24 -7.75 5.20
N PHE A 54 3.20 -7.39 4.43
CA PHE A 54 3.12 -6.04 3.91
C PHE A 54 2.89 -5.06 5.06
N ARG A 55 3.82 -4.11 5.18
CA ARG A 55 3.73 -2.98 6.08
C ARG A 55 4.14 -1.75 5.29
N GLN A 56 3.26 -0.76 5.30
CA GLN A 56 3.52 0.56 4.76
C GLN A 56 4.12 1.41 5.88
N ASP A 57 5.23 2.09 5.58
CA ASP A 57 5.74 3.15 6.47
C ASP A 57 4.68 4.22 6.59
N ARG A 58 4.49 4.77 7.79
CA ARG A 58 3.47 5.81 8.01
C ARG A 58 3.82 7.03 7.17
N LEU A 59 2.92 7.36 6.24
CA LEU A 59 3.03 8.54 5.40
C LEU A 59 2.55 9.75 6.17
N VAL A 60 3.15 10.91 5.89
CA VAL A 60 2.58 12.18 6.34
C VAL A 60 1.34 12.52 5.53
N VAL A 61 0.39 13.21 6.16
CA VAL A 61 -0.86 13.63 5.50
C VAL A 61 -0.62 14.47 4.23
N ARG A 62 0.47 15.23 4.20
CA ARG A 62 0.89 15.97 3.00
C ARG A 62 1.31 15.06 1.85
N GLU A 63 2.06 14.00 2.12
CA GLU A 63 2.48 13.03 1.12
C GLU A 63 1.27 12.26 0.59
N VAL A 64 0.29 11.94 1.45
CA VAL A 64 -0.99 11.38 1.01
C VAL A 64 -1.72 12.33 0.06
N ALA A 65 -1.76 13.64 0.36
CA ALA A 65 -2.35 14.63 -0.54
C ALA A 65 -1.61 14.72 -1.89
N MET A 66 -0.26 14.72 -1.87
CA MET A 66 0.56 14.69 -3.09
C MET A 66 0.25 13.47 -3.96
N LEU A 67 0.19 12.29 -3.35
CA LEU A 67 -0.16 11.04 -4.04
C LEU A 67 -1.56 11.10 -4.65
N ALA A 68 -2.55 11.66 -3.93
CA ALA A 68 -3.91 11.82 -4.44
C ALA A 68 -3.98 12.78 -5.64
N VAL A 69 -3.24 13.89 -5.62
CA VAL A 69 -3.14 14.82 -6.76
C VAL A 69 -2.53 14.12 -7.97
N MET A 70 -1.41 13.41 -7.79
CA MET A 70 -0.77 12.69 -8.87
C MET A 70 -1.68 11.59 -9.44
N ASP A 71 -2.35 10.84 -8.56
CA ASP A 71 -3.30 9.79 -8.95
C ASP A 71 -4.43 10.37 -9.81
N ALA A 72 -5.04 11.48 -9.38
CA ALA A 72 -6.10 12.16 -10.12
C ALA A 72 -5.62 12.74 -11.46
N ILE A 73 -4.40 13.26 -11.55
CA ILE A 73 -3.83 13.76 -12.82
C ILE A 73 -3.59 12.60 -13.78
N THR A 74 -3.08 11.46 -13.31
CA THR A 74 -2.83 10.28 -14.15
C THR A 74 -4.10 9.63 -14.70
N ASP A 75 -5.29 9.95 -14.16
CA ASP A 75 -6.58 9.52 -14.69
C ASP A 75 -7.11 10.45 -15.80
N LYS A 76 -6.50 11.62 -16.03
CA LYS A 76 -6.93 12.54 -17.08
C LYS A 76 -6.45 12.06 -18.45
N ASP A 77 -7.30 12.21 -19.46
CA ASP A 77 -6.95 11.86 -20.85
C ASP A 77 -5.70 12.61 -21.32
N SER A 78 -4.78 11.87 -21.95
CA SER A 78 -3.53 12.41 -22.52
C SER A 78 -2.69 13.21 -21.51
N TRP A 79 -2.76 12.87 -20.21
CA TRP A 79 -1.99 13.55 -19.18
C TRP A 79 -0.47 13.49 -19.44
N THR A 80 -0.01 12.40 -20.08
CA THR A 80 1.40 12.16 -20.43
C THR A 80 1.98 13.21 -21.38
N ASP A 81 1.15 13.83 -22.22
CA ASP A 81 1.54 14.94 -23.08
C ASP A 81 1.29 16.29 -22.40
N LYS A 82 0.13 16.42 -21.77
CA LYS A 82 -0.33 17.65 -21.11
C LYS A 82 0.54 18.12 -19.95
N VAL A 83 1.27 17.21 -19.27
CA VAL A 83 2.18 17.56 -18.16
C VAL A 83 3.38 18.41 -18.61
N PHE A 84 3.65 18.49 -19.92
CA PHE A 84 4.69 19.34 -20.49
C PHE A 84 4.15 20.67 -21.05
N ASP A 85 2.84 20.87 -21.04
CA ASP A 85 2.20 22.13 -21.41
C ASP A 85 2.00 22.99 -20.15
N GLU A 86 2.81 24.05 -20.02
CA GLU A 86 2.76 24.95 -18.86
C GLU A 86 1.40 25.61 -18.67
N THR A 87 0.61 25.81 -19.74
CA THR A 87 -0.75 26.37 -19.61
C THR A 87 -1.72 25.38 -18.97
N VAL A 88 -1.54 24.08 -19.23
CA VAL A 88 -2.34 23.02 -18.61
C VAL A 88 -1.87 22.77 -17.18
N VAL A 89 -0.56 22.71 -16.96
CA VAL A 89 0.04 22.57 -15.62
C VAL A 89 -0.39 23.72 -14.72
N ALA A 90 -0.45 24.96 -15.21
CA ALA A 90 -0.95 26.10 -14.45
C ALA A 90 -2.41 25.94 -14.01
N LYS A 91 -3.28 25.36 -14.85
CA LYS A 91 -4.67 25.05 -14.48
C LYS A 91 -4.74 23.95 -13.43
N TRP A 92 -3.98 22.87 -13.61
CA TRP A 92 -3.91 21.79 -12.62
C TRP A 92 -3.33 22.28 -11.29
N ARG A 93 -2.40 23.23 -11.31
CA ARG A 93 -1.86 23.87 -10.10
C ARG A 93 -2.96 24.57 -9.30
N VAL A 94 -3.84 25.33 -9.97
CA VAL A 94 -4.98 26.00 -9.31
C VAL A 94 -5.91 24.98 -8.66
N GLU A 95 -6.23 23.88 -9.36
CA GLU A 95 -7.04 22.79 -8.81
C GLU A 95 -6.35 22.11 -7.61
N ALA A 96 -5.05 21.80 -7.73
CA ALA A 96 -4.29 21.11 -6.70
C ALA A 96 -4.10 21.96 -5.44
N MET A 97 -3.79 23.26 -5.58
CA MET A 97 -3.62 24.17 -4.45
C MET A 97 -4.92 24.49 -3.71
N ALA A 98 -6.09 24.21 -4.32
CA ALA A 98 -7.37 24.28 -3.63
C ALA A 98 -7.58 23.07 -2.69
N MET A 99 -6.80 21.99 -2.84
CA MET A 99 -6.84 20.84 -1.94
C MET A 99 -6.03 21.14 -0.66
N PRO A 100 -6.50 20.69 0.52
CA PRO A 100 -5.74 20.84 1.75
C PRO A 100 -4.34 20.24 1.65
N LEU A 101 -3.36 20.90 2.27
CA LEU A 101 -1.96 20.46 2.39
C LEU A 101 -1.14 20.47 1.08
N ILE A 102 -1.67 20.94 -0.05
CA ILE A 102 -0.84 21.16 -1.24
C ILE A 102 -0.21 22.56 -1.16
N SER A 103 1.06 22.60 -0.75
CA SER A 103 1.93 23.77 -0.75
C SER A 103 2.66 23.93 -2.10
N GLU A 104 3.38 25.03 -2.29
CA GLU A 104 4.23 25.21 -3.48
C GLU A 104 5.29 24.11 -3.62
N PRO A 105 6.08 23.79 -2.58
CA PRO A 105 7.08 22.72 -2.69
C PRO A 105 6.45 21.35 -2.99
N ALA A 106 5.30 21.05 -2.39
CA ALA A 106 4.56 19.82 -2.66
C ALA A 106 4.09 19.73 -4.11
N TRP A 107 3.58 20.82 -4.67
CA TRP A 107 3.17 20.89 -6.07
C TRP A 107 4.35 20.71 -7.04
N GLU A 108 5.46 21.42 -6.80
CA GLU A 108 6.66 21.32 -7.63
C GLU A 108 7.18 19.88 -7.70
N TRP A 109 7.23 19.19 -6.56
CA TRP A 109 7.59 17.77 -6.49
C TRP A 109 6.61 16.88 -7.27
N CYS A 110 5.30 17.11 -7.16
CA CYS A 110 4.31 16.37 -7.93
C CYS A 110 4.54 16.53 -9.44
N VAL A 111 4.84 17.73 -9.91
CA VAL A 111 5.10 17.99 -11.35
C VAL A 111 6.39 17.30 -11.81
N LEU A 112 7.47 17.34 -11.02
CA LEU A 112 8.71 16.65 -11.34
C LEU A 112 8.50 15.13 -11.48
N GLU A 113 7.76 14.54 -10.54
CA GLU A 113 7.44 13.12 -10.57
C GLU A 113 6.53 12.75 -11.74
N LEU A 114 5.46 13.52 -11.98
CA LEU A 114 4.55 13.31 -13.11
C LEU A 114 5.28 13.40 -14.46
N ARG A 115 6.20 14.36 -14.63
CA ARG A 115 7.02 14.45 -15.86
C ARG A 115 7.94 13.25 -16.02
N GLY A 116 8.51 12.74 -14.93
CA GLY A 116 9.29 11.49 -14.93
C GLY A 116 8.42 10.30 -15.35
N LYS A 117 7.25 10.15 -14.75
CA LYS A 117 6.28 9.10 -15.05
C LYS A 117 5.80 9.17 -16.50
N ALA A 118 5.54 10.36 -17.03
CA ALA A 118 5.08 10.54 -18.40
C ALA A 118 6.10 10.05 -19.43
N LYS A 119 7.40 10.26 -19.19
CA LYS A 119 8.48 9.71 -20.04
C LYS A 119 8.48 8.19 -20.02
N LEU A 120 8.44 7.59 -18.82
CA LEU A 120 8.42 6.14 -18.66
C LEU A 120 7.13 5.50 -19.23
N ALA A 121 5.99 6.16 -19.10
CA ALA A 121 4.72 5.66 -19.62
C ALA A 121 4.71 5.58 -21.15
N LYS A 122 5.39 6.50 -21.84
CA LYS A 122 5.57 6.44 -23.29
C LYS A 122 6.43 5.25 -23.73
N GLU A 123 7.39 4.85 -22.92
CA GLU A 123 8.26 3.69 -23.18
C GLU A 123 7.57 2.36 -22.83
N ARG A 124 6.78 2.34 -21.76
CA ARG A 124 6.26 1.12 -21.13
C ARG A 124 4.79 0.81 -21.46
N GLU A 125 4.04 1.76 -22.02
CA GLU A 125 2.58 1.68 -22.26
C GLU A 125 1.71 1.63 -20.99
N PHE A 126 2.28 1.86 -19.81
CA PHE A 126 1.57 1.96 -18.54
C PHE A 126 2.26 2.95 -17.60
N THR A 127 1.56 3.41 -16.56
CA THR A 127 2.10 4.30 -15.54
C THR A 127 1.92 3.73 -14.13
N THR A 128 2.80 4.10 -13.21
CA THR A 128 2.74 3.73 -11.79
C THR A 128 2.28 4.90 -10.94
N THR A 129 1.42 4.60 -9.96
CA THR A 129 0.79 5.55 -9.04
C THR A 129 0.88 5.03 -7.62
N LEU A 130 0.64 5.89 -6.63
CA LEU A 130 0.69 5.53 -5.21
C LEU A 130 2.03 4.89 -4.80
N GLU A 131 3.14 5.42 -5.34
CA GLU A 131 4.50 4.88 -5.15
C GLU A 131 5.00 5.15 -3.74
N THR A 132 4.82 4.16 -2.87
CA THR A 132 5.20 4.18 -1.44
C THR A 132 5.87 2.84 -1.07
N GLY A 133 5.31 2.07 -0.15
CA GLY A 133 5.73 0.70 0.14
C GLY A 133 5.57 -0.25 -1.04
N SER A 134 4.56 0.01 -1.88
CA SER A 134 4.30 -0.66 -3.16
C SER A 134 3.82 0.42 -4.16
N ALA A 135 3.25 0.01 -5.29
CA ALA A 135 2.68 0.90 -6.29
C ALA A 135 1.45 0.26 -6.95
N CYS A 136 0.65 1.07 -7.62
CA CYS A 136 -0.43 0.65 -8.49
C CYS A 136 -0.07 0.95 -9.96
N ALA A 137 -0.25 -0.02 -10.85
CA ALA A 137 -0.03 0.17 -12.28
C ALA A 137 -1.36 0.46 -12.99
N LYS A 138 -1.38 1.51 -13.82
CA LYS A 138 -2.51 1.91 -14.68
C LYS A 138 -2.08 1.80 -16.14
N ALA A 139 -2.90 1.20 -16.99
CA ALA A 139 -2.63 1.08 -18.43
C ALA A 139 -3.89 1.44 -19.22
N ASP A 140 -3.73 2.17 -20.33
CA ASP A 140 -4.83 2.62 -21.19
C ASP A 140 -5.37 1.51 -22.13
N ALA A 141 -4.86 0.29 -21.98
CA ALA A 141 -5.33 -0.83 -22.77
C ALA A 141 -6.80 -1.12 -22.42
N ARG A 142 -7.68 -1.11 -23.43
CA ARG A 142 -9.14 -1.40 -23.37
C ARG A 142 -9.54 -2.74 -22.71
N TYR A 143 -8.60 -3.45 -22.13
CA TYR A 143 -8.69 -4.81 -21.60
C TYR A 143 -8.02 -4.99 -20.22
N PHE A 144 -7.38 -3.96 -19.64
CA PHE A 144 -6.56 -4.15 -18.45
C PHE A 144 -6.81 -3.05 -17.41
N ILE A 145 -7.54 -3.39 -16.36
CA ILE A 145 -7.49 -2.65 -15.10
C ILE A 145 -6.92 -3.59 -14.05
N PHE A 146 -5.62 -3.42 -13.74
CA PHE A 146 -5.00 -4.02 -12.56
C PHE A 146 -5.15 -3.08 -11.38
N THR A 147 -6.34 -3.03 -10.79
CA THR A 147 -6.48 -2.40 -9.47
C THR A 147 -5.98 -3.39 -8.43
N LEU A 148 -4.84 -3.12 -7.80
CA LEU A 148 -4.70 -3.46 -6.39
C LEU A 148 -5.65 -2.52 -5.66
N ASN A 149 -6.90 -2.93 -5.52
CA ASN A 149 -7.89 -2.11 -4.87
C ASN A 149 -7.53 -2.00 -3.37
N THR A 150 -6.87 -0.90 -3.02
CA THR A 150 -6.68 -0.43 -1.66
C THR A 150 -7.77 0.58 -1.27
N LYS A 151 -8.97 0.59 -1.89
CA LYS A 151 -10.12 1.35 -1.37
C LYS A 151 -10.39 0.91 0.06
N THR A 152 -9.74 1.60 1.00
CA THR A 152 -10.34 2.41 2.06
C THR A 152 -11.68 1.87 2.54
N GLY A 153 -11.60 0.63 2.98
CA GLY A 153 -12.53 0.00 3.88
C GLY A 153 -11.70 -0.99 4.68
N ILE A 154 -10.64 -0.51 5.34
CA ILE A 154 -10.10 -1.24 6.48
C ILE A 154 -11.28 -1.30 7.44
N PRO A 155 -11.91 -2.47 7.70
CA PRO A 155 -12.56 -2.60 8.99
C PRO A 155 -11.38 -2.47 9.94
N ILE A 156 -11.23 -1.31 10.58
CA ILE A 156 -10.35 -1.23 11.75
C ILE A 156 -10.83 -2.41 12.59
N PRO A 157 -10.04 -3.47 12.78
CA PRO A 157 -10.41 -4.46 13.74
C PRO A 157 -10.46 -3.63 15.00
N THR A 158 -11.66 -3.40 15.55
CA THR A 158 -11.83 -2.88 16.90
C THR A 158 -11.38 -3.97 17.87
N SER A 159 -10.19 -4.53 17.66
CA SER A 159 -9.36 -5.15 18.65
C SER A 159 -8.71 -3.98 19.39
N ARG A 160 -9.50 -3.38 20.29
CA ARG A 160 -8.93 -2.69 21.44
C ARG A 160 -7.87 -3.64 22.01
N TYR A 161 -6.61 -3.22 21.96
CA TYR A 161 -5.47 -3.88 22.56
C TYR A 161 -5.17 -5.32 22.09
N GLY A 162 -4.06 -5.46 21.35
CA GLY A 162 -3.00 -6.42 21.71
C GLY A 162 -3.31 -7.93 21.74
N ARG A 163 -4.49 -8.39 21.33
CA ARG A 163 -4.69 -9.82 21.07
C ARG A 163 -4.16 -10.13 19.67
N ARG A 164 -2.99 -10.78 19.62
CA ARG A 164 -2.68 -11.74 18.55
C ARG A 164 -3.94 -12.55 18.31
N ALA A 165 -4.32 -12.78 17.05
CA ALA A 165 -5.32 -13.76 16.70
C ALA A 165 -4.91 -15.10 17.34
N GLN A 166 -5.42 -15.35 18.54
CA GLN A 166 -5.55 -16.66 19.11
C GLN A 166 -6.84 -17.16 18.46
N ASP A 167 -6.72 -18.32 17.81
CA ASP A 167 -7.75 -19.06 17.07
C ASP A 167 -7.64 -18.94 15.54
N GLY A 168 -7.53 -20.11 14.90
CA GLY A 168 -7.18 -20.36 13.50
C GLY A 168 -8.23 -19.97 12.47
N ASP A 169 -8.82 -18.78 12.58
CA ASP A 169 -9.95 -18.30 11.76
C ASP A 169 -9.55 -17.51 10.50
N THR A 170 -8.26 -17.37 10.19
CA THR A 170 -7.82 -16.70 8.95
C THR A 170 -7.89 -17.58 7.71
N PHE A 171 -8.16 -18.88 7.87
CA PHE A 171 -8.13 -19.87 6.79
C PHE A 171 -9.45 -20.61 6.64
N SER A 172 -9.86 -20.83 5.39
CA SER A 172 -11.00 -21.67 5.08
C SER A 172 -10.54 -23.11 4.87
N LEU A 173 -10.93 -24.01 5.78
CA LEU A 173 -10.72 -25.46 5.62
C LEU A 173 -11.67 -26.10 4.59
N LYS A 174 -12.66 -25.35 4.09
CA LYS A 174 -13.72 -25.86 3.18
C LYS A 174 -13.51 -25.49 1.71
N PHE A 175 -12.77 -24.41 1.47
CA PHE A 175 -12.62 -23.82 0.14
C PHE A 175 -11.16 -23.47 -0.10
N GLN A 176 -10.63 -23.95 -1.22
CA GLN A 176 -9.28 -23.73 -1.65
C GLN A 176 -9.31 -23.41 -3.14
N TRP A 177 -8.63 -22.34 -3.55
CA TRP A 177 -8.39 -22.09 -4.97
C TRP A 177 -7.11 -22.82 -5.36
N ARG A 178 -6.83 -23.04 -6.64
CA ARG A 178 -5.61 -23.74 -7.04
C ARG A 178 -4.89 -22.93 -8.11
N PRO A 179 -3.56 -22.81 -8.02
CA PRO A 179 -2.80 -21.99 -8.95
C PRO A 179 -2.72 -22.64 -10.33
N ALA A 180 -2.76 -21.89 -11.41
CA ALA A 180 -2.27 -22.40 -12.70
C ALA A 180 -0.75 -22.24 -12.77
N GLU A 181 -0.04 -23.24 -13.32
CA GLU A 181 1.38 -23.18 -13.63
C GLU A 181 1.59 -22.42 -14.95
N VAL A 182 2.53 -21.49 -14.97
CA VAL A 182 2.82 -20.59 -16.08
C VAL A 182 4.32 -20.64 -16.34
N ARG A 183 4.74 -20.97 -17.56
CA ARG A 183 6.15 -21.06 -17.94
C ARG A 183 6.49 -19.91 -18.88
N PHE A 184 7.69 -19.34 -18.76
CA PHE A 184 8.22 -18.43 -19.76
C PHE A 184 8.62 -19.19 -21.03
N CYS A 185 8.27 -18.66 -22.19
CA CYS A 185 8.67 -19.23 -23.47
C CYS A 185 10.16 -18.97 -23.72
N ASN A 186 10.89 -19.97 -24.23
CA ASN A 186 12.32 -19.82 -24.50
C ASN A 186 12.58 -18.77 -25.58
N GLY A 187 13.43 -17.78 -25.28
CA GLY A 187 13.87 -16.76 -26.24
C GLY A 187 12.99 -15.50 -26.32
N SER A 188 11.96 -15.38 -25.48
CA SER A 188 11.15 -14.17 -25.31
C SER A 188 11.30 -13.64 -23.89
N ASP A 189 11.34 -12.33 -23.72
CA ASP A 189 11.43 -11.71 -22.40
C ASP A 189 10.13 -11.93 -21.60
N THR A 190 8.93 -11.69 -22.14
CA THR A 190 7.69 -11.73 -21.31
C THR A 190 6.63 -12.72 -21.78
N GLU A 191 6.89 -13.46 -22.87
CA GLU A 191 5.94 -14.43 -23.38
C GLU A 191 5.82 -15.64 -22.45
N VAL A 192 4.59 -16.06 -22.16
CA VAL A 192 4.32 -17.18 -21.26
C VAL A 192 3.29 -18.15 -21.82
N GLU A 193 3.38 -19.38 -21.36
CA GLU A 193 2.44 -20.47 -21.62
C GLU A 193 1.89 -21.03 -20.31
N ILE A 194 0.58 -21.29 -20.25
CA ILE A 194 -0.06 -21.94 -19.12
C ILE A 194 0.07 -23.44 -19.30
N THR A 195 0.73 -24.12 -18.37
CA THR A 195 1.13 -25.53 -18.48
C THR A 195 0.31 -26.48 -17.60
N SER A 196 -0.54 -25.95 -16.72
CA SER A 196 -1.48 -26.73 -15.92
C SER A 196 -2.91 -26.19 -16.02
N TYR A 197 -3.86 -26.85 -15.36
CA TYR A 197 -5.25 -26.43 -15.39
C TYR A 197 -5.48 -25.09 -14.68
N ILE A 198 -6.46 -24.35 -15.17
CA ILE A 198 -7.09 -23.23 -14.50
C ILE A 198 -8.33 -23.75 -13.78
N ASN A 199 -8.51 -23.36 -12.51
CA ASN A 199 -9.63 -23.82 -11.71
C ASN A 199 -10.98 -23.50 -12.40
N ASN A 200 -11.85 -24.50 -12.55
CA ASN A 200 -13.12 -24.44 -13.28
C ASN A 200 -13.04 -24.13 -14.78
N LEU A 201 -11.89 -24.36 -15.45
CA LEU A 201 -11.77 -24.20 -16.90
C LEU A 201 -11.05 -25.38 -17.54
N HIS A 202 -11.73 -26.12 -18.42
CA HIS A 202 -11.17 -27.31 -19.06
C HIS A 202 -10.10 -26.94 -20.12
N PRO A 203 -8.87 -27.50 -20.05
CA PRO A 203 -7.76 -27.09 -20.92
C PRO A 203 -7.90 -27.48 -22.40
N VAL A 204 -8.52 -28.63 -22.70
CA VAL A 204 -8.71 -29.10 -24.09
C VAL A 204 -9.88 -28.39 -24.78
N GLU A 205 -11.05 -28.38 -24.14
CA GLU A 205 -12.25 -27.72 -24.68
C GLU A 205 -12.10 -26.20 -24.85
N HIS A 206 -11.24 -25.56 -24.06
CA HIS A 206 -11.05 -24.10 -24.07
C HIS A 206 -9.60 -23.68 -24.35
N ASP A 207 -8.86 -24.42 -25.19
CA ASP A 207 -7.47 -24.12 -25.59
C ASP A 207 -7.28 -22.66 -26.06
N SER A 208 -8.21 -22.13 -26.85
CA SER A 208 -8.17 -20.75 -27.33
C SER A 208 -8.22 -19.72 -26.19
N LEU A 209 -8.99 -20.00 -25.14
CA LEU A 209 -9.09 -19.16 -23.96
C LEU A 209 -7.82 -19.24 -23.11
N TYR A 210 -7.22 -20.43 -22.94
CA TYR A 210 -5.92 -20.57 -22.28
C TYR A 210 -4.83 -19.74 -22.96
N ARG A 211 -4.73 -19.81 -24.30
CA ARG A 211 -3.77 -18.98 -25.06
C ARG A 211 -4.03 -17.49 -24.90
N THR A 212 -5.30 -17.09 -24.86
CA THR A 212 -5.69 -15.69 -24.65
C THR A 212 -5.29 -15.22 -23.26
N ILE A 213 -5.53 -16.03 -22.22
CA ILE A 213 -5.11 -15.72 -20.84
C ILE A 213 -3.58 -15.66 -20.75
N GLY A 214 -2.85 -16.56 -21.42
CA GLY A 214 -1.38 -16.50 -21.50
C GLY A 214 -0.87 -15.17 -22.04
N LYS A 215 -1.42 -14.69 -23.16
CA LYS A 215 -1.10 -13.36 -23.73
C LYS A 215 -1.39 -12.21 -22.77
N ILE A 216 -2.47 -12.33 -22.01
CA ILE A 216 -2.86 -11.35 -20.98
C ILE A 216 -1.83 -11.32 -19.85
N ILE A 217 -1.36 -12.49 -19.41
CA ILE A 217 -0.28 -12.60 -18.41
C ILE A 217 1.02 -11.99 -18.94
N SER A 218 1.39 -12.29 -20.19
CA SER A 218 2.58 -11.71 -20.82
C SER A 218 2.57 -10.18 -20.81
N LYS A 219 1.43 -9.57 -21.15
CA LYS A 219 1.27 -8.11 -21.09
C LYS A 219 1.26 -7.56 -19.65
N ALA A 220 0.96 -8.39 -18.65
CA ALA A 220 0.95 -7.98 -17.25
C ALA A 220 2.34 -8.01 -16.60
N ILE A 221 3.26 -8.84 -17.10
CA ILE A 221 4.61 -9.03 -16.53
C ILE A 221 5.38 -7.70 -16.35
N PRO A 222 5.45 -6.80 -17.35
CA PRO A 222 6.10 -5.51 -17.17
C PRO A 222 5.51 -4.68 -16.02
N MET A 223 4.18 -4.67 -15.88
CA MET A 223 3.51 -3.95 -14.78
C MET A 223 3.83 -4.58 -13.43
N TRP A 224 3.88 -5.91 -13.38
CA TRP A 224 4.20 -6.64 -12.17
C TRP A 224 5.62 -6.43 -11.66
N ASN A 225 6.57 -6.36 -12.59
CA ASN A 225 7.95 -5.98 -12.31
C ASN A 225 8.03 -4.63 -11.58
N GLU A 226 7.04 -3.74 -11.73
CA GLU A 226 7.00 -2.41 -11.11
C GLU A 226 6.15 -2.30 -9.82
N ILE A 227 5.31 -3.30 -9.49
CA ILE A 227 4.47 -3.26 -8.26
C ILE A 227 4.83 -4.30 -7.18
N LEU A 228 5.45 -5.41 -7.55
CA LEU A 228 5.81 -6.47 -6.61
C LEU A 228 6.93 -6.10 -5.62
N VAL A 229 6.80 -6.50 -4.37
CA VAL A 229 7.75 -6.16 -3.29
C VAL A 229 8.46 -7.40 -2.77
N LYS A 230 9.80 -7.39 -2.76
CA LYS A 230 10.65 -8.43 -2.16
C LYS A 230 11.08 -8.03 -0.74
N ASP A 231 11.48 -9.03 0.04
CA ASP A 231 12.09 -8.90 1.38
C ASP A 231 11.27 -8.01 2.34
N TYR A 232 11.93 -7.26 3.24
CA TYR A 232 11.32 -6.35 4.22
C TYR A 232 11.45 -4.85 3.87
N ASN A 233 12.10 -4.51 2.75
CA ASN A 233 12.25 -3.11 2.31
C ASN A 233 11.09 -2.62 1.41
N ASN A 234 10.65 -1.39 1.60
CA ASN A 234 9.67 -0.75 0.71
C ASN A 234 10.25 -0.55 -0.71
N ARG A 235 9.42 -0.36 -1.73
CA ARG A 235 9.93 -0.09 -3.10
C ARG A 235 10.38 1.35 -3.29
N TYR A 236 9.74 2.29 -2.61
CA TYR A 236 10.06 3.72 -2.68
C TYR A 236 10.35 4.25 -1.27
N PRO A 237 11.32 5.17 -1.13
CA PRO A 237 11.50 5.88 0.13
C PRO A 237 10.38 6.90 0.34
N LEU A 238 10.18 7.32 1.58
CA LEU A 238 9.28 8.44 1.90
C LEU A 238 9.73 9.68 1.10
N ARG A 239 8.77 10.52 0.66
CA ARG A 239 9.08 11.83 0.06
C ARG A 239 9.36 12.89 1.11
N ILE A 240 8.79 12.69 2.30
CA ILE A 240 8.88 13.62 3.44
C ILE A 240 9.20 12.82 4.69
N THR A 241 10.31 13.16 5.34
CA THR A 241 10.75 12.56 6.60
C THR A 241 10.02 13.16 7.79
N VAL A 242 9.74 12.34 8.81
CA VAL A 242 9.18 12.81 10.08
C VAL A 242 9.81 12.09 11.26
N GLU A 243 10.37 12.88 12.16
CA GLU A 243 10.82 12.44 13.47
C GLU A 243 9.75 12.68 14.56
N GLY A 244 8.91 13.72 14.40
CA GLY A 244 7.84 14.05 15.34
C GLY A 244 6.90 15.16 14.84
N ALA A 245 5.81 15.40 15.57
CA ALA A 245 4.88 16.49 15.27
C ALA A 245 5.41 17.83 15.82
N VAL A 246 5.44 18.85 14.97
CA VAL A 246 5.78 20.23 15.34
C VAL A 246 4.49 21.05 15.41
N PHE A 247 4.37 21.91 16.41
CA PHE A 247 3.19 22.74 16.63
C PHE A 247 3.54 24.23 16.67
N GLU A 248 2.59 25.06 16.27
CA GLU A 248 2.64 26.51 16.38
C GLU A 248 1.43 27.03 17.18
N PRO A 249 1.63 27.81 18.26
CA PRO A 249 2.93 28.13 18.86
C PRO A 249 3.61 26.88 19.46
N LEU A 250 4.95 26.89 19.43
CA LEU A 250 5.77 25.75 19.86
C LEU A 250 5.79 25.62 21.40
N SER A 251 5.90 26.74 22.11
CA SER A 251 6.01 26.81 23.56
C SER A 251 4.73 27.33 24.20
N TYR A 252 4.48 26.87 25.42
CA TYR A 252 3.50 27.46 26.32
C TYR A 252 3.90 28.90 26.66
N PRO A 253 2.96 29.87 26.76
CA PRO A 253 3.29 31.23 27.14
C PRO A 253 3.75 31.29 28.60
N ASN A 254 5.04 31.51 28.83
CA ASN A 254 5.63 31.55 30.18
C ASN A 254 5.04 32.69 31.04
N GLU A 255 4.43 33.71 30.42
CA GLU A 255 3.71 34.78 31.12
C GLU A 255 2.41 34.32 31.78
N LEU A 256 2.07 33.03 31.72
CA LEU A 256 0.93 32.44 32.40
C LEU A 256 1.34 31.57 33.60
N ASP A 257 2.63 31.28 33.76
CA ASP A 257 3.14 30.43 34.85
C ASP A 257 2.87 31.07 36.23
N ASP A 258 2.91 32.41 36.31
CA ASP A 258 2.64 33.16 37.53
C ASP A 258 1.18 33.06 38.02
N LEU A 259 0.26 32.62 37.16
CA LEU A 259 -1.14 32.39 37.55
C LEU A 259 -1.29 31.18 38.46
N VAL A 260 -0.37 30.22 38.39
CA VAL A 260 -0.39 29.01 39.23
C VAL A 260 -0.02 29.35 40.67
N ASP A 261 0.86 30.34 40.85
CA ASP A 261 1.35 30.78 42.16
C ASP A 261 0.58 32.00 42.72
N ALA A 262 -0.56 32.35 42.13
CA ALA A 262 -1.33 33.52 42.54
C ALA A 262 -1.85 33.37 43.99
N ASP A 263 -1.68 34.42 44.81
CA ASP A 263 -2.23 34.45 46.17
C ASP A 263 -3.76 34.60 46.12
N ILE A 264 -4.45 33.46 46.24
CA ILE A 264 -5.91 33.39 46.22
C ILE A 264 -6.56 33.99 47.47
N SER A 265 -5.78 34.27 48.53
CA SER A 265 -6.29 34.87 49.77
C SER A 265 -6.38 36.40 49.70
N ASP A 266 -5.59 37.04 48.82
CA ASP A 266 -5.74 38.46 48.49
C ASP A 266 -6.80 38.65 47.40
N PRO A 267 -7.94 39.31 47.69
CA PRO A 267 -8.99 39.56 46.70
C PRO A 267 -8.52 40.32 45.46
N THR A 268 -7.51 41.18 45.61
CA THR A 268 -7.01 42.00 44.50
C THR A 268 -6.13 41.18 43.56
N ALA A 269 -5.15 40.45 44.10
CA ALA A 269 -4.31 39.52 43.34
C ALA A 269 -5.15 38.43 42.66
N PHE A 270 -6.09 37.82 43.39
CA PHE A 270 -6.98 36.80 42.84
C PHE A 270 -7.84 37.33 41.68
N ALA A 271 -8.47 38.50 41.83
CA ALA A 271 -9.26 39.10 40.76
C ALA A 271 -8.42 39.43 39.52
N ALA A 272 -7.17 39.86 39.70
CA ALA A 272 -6.25 40.13 38.61
C ALA A 272 -5.84 38.84 37.87
N ALA A 273 -5.53 37.77 38.61
CA ALA A 273 -5.18 36.46 38.06
C ALA A 273 -6.36 35.84 37.28
N LEU A 274 -7.56 35.85 37.88
CA LEU A 274 -8.79 35.33 37.26
C LEU A 274 -9.12 36.07 35.96
N ARG A 275 -8.95 37.40 35.92
CA ARG A 275 -9.15 38.20 34.71
C ARG A 275 -8.18 37.80 33.59
N ARG A 276 -6.90 37.57 33.91
CA ARG A 276 -5.89 37.13 32.93
C ARG A 276 -6.17 35.73 32.41
N ALA A 277 -6.51 34.79 33.31
CA ALA A 277 -6.93 33.44 32.95
C ALA A 277 -8.12 33.48 31.97
N ARG A 278 -9.19 34.20 32.31
CA ARG A 278 -10.37 34.36 31.44
C ARG A 278 -10.03 35.00 30.09
N ALA A 279 -9.13 35.99 30.06
CA ALA A 279 -8.69 36.59 28.80
C ALA A 279 -8.00 35.56 27.89
N TYR A 280 -7.15 34.69 28.43
CA TYR A 280 -6.52 33.61 27.69
C TYR A 280 -7.53 32.53 27.24
N MET A 281 -8.48 32.16 28.11
CA MET A 281 -9.54 31.21 27.78
C MET A 281 -10.44 31.69 26.63
N ASN A 282 -10.60 33.00 26.49
CA ASN A 282 -11.42 33.60 25.43
C ASN A 282 -10.70 33.73 24.08
N LEU A 283 -9.43 33.32 23.96
CA LEU A 283 -8.74 33.31 22.68
C LEU A 283 -9.41 32.34 21.69
N PRO A 284 -9.46 32.70 20.38
CA PRO A 284 -10.10 31.88 19.36
C PRO A 284 -9.35 30.56 19.19
N GLU A 285 -10.09 29.45 19.30
CA GLU A 285 -9.54 28.09 19.14
C GLU A 285 -9.30 27.75 17.67
N GLN A 286 -8.37 26.84 17.44
CA GLN A 286 -8.20 26.27 16.10
C GLN A 286 -9.45 25.45 15.76
N PRO A 287 -10.02 25.61 14.56
CA PRO A 287 -11.11 24.73 14.11
C PRO A 287 -10.64 23.27 14.15
N ARG A 288 -11.54 22.32 14.44
CA ARG A 288 -11.20 20.90 14.48
C ARG A 288 -11.03 20.33 13.06
N ASP A 289 -9.92 20.69 12.42
CA ASP A 289 -9.53 20.27 11.09
C ASP A 289 -8.13 19.62 11.09
N ILE A 290 -7.62 19.29 9.90
CA ILE A 290 -6.34 18.61 9.71
C ILE A 290 -5.11 19.40 10.21
N ASN A 291 -5.27 20.70 10.46
CA ASN A 291 -4.22 21.56 10.99
C ASN A 291 -4.31 21.71 12.50
N SER A 292 -5.37 21.26 13.18
CA SER A 292 -5.51 21.43 14.62
C SER A 292 -4.90 20.27 15.40
N ALA A 293 -4.24 20.57 16.52
CA ALA A 293 -3.75 19.54 17.44
C ALA A 293 -4.88 18.63 17.97
N LEU A 294 -6.13 19.13 17.99
CA LEU A 294 -7.32 18.35 18.37
C LEU A 294 -7.68 17.25 17.39
N HIS A 295 -7.11 17.26 16.18
CA HIS A 295 -7.25 16.15 15.24
C HIS A 295 -6.63 14.85 15.78
N PHE A 296 -5.63 14.94 16.68
CA PHE A 296 -4.87 13.78 17.19
C PHE A 296 -5.38 13.17 18.49
N ALA A 297 -6.19 13.89 19.27
CA ALA A 297 -6.68 13.39 20.55
C ALA A 297 -7.89 12.47 20.34
N SER A 298 -7.66 11.14 20.38
CA SER A 298 -8.71 10.12 20.47
C SER A 298 -9.22 9.93 21.91
N ASP A 299 -8.49 10.44 22.90
CA ASP A 299 -8.74 10.17 24.31
C ASP A 299 -9.47 11.34 24.97
N GLY A 300 -10.80 11.24 24.98
CA GLY A 300 -11.60 11.20 26.21
C GLY A 300 -11.87 12.48 27.00
N ASP A 301 -10.93 13.42 27.13
CA ASP A 301 -11.11 14.56 28.04
C ASP A 301 -11.25 15.87 27.25
N ASP A 302 -12.35 15.94 26.49
CA ASP A 302 -12.81 17.16 25.80
C ASP A 302 -13.40 18.19 26.78
N GLU A 303 -13.57 17.85 28.06
CA GLU A 303 -14.16 18.71 29.09
C GLU A 303 -13.12 19.66 29.69
N MET A 304 -13.45 20.95 29.68
CA MET A 304 -12.61 21.99 30.27
C MET A 304 -12.60 21.82 31.80
N PRO A 305 -11.43 21.80 32.45
CA PRO A 305 -11.37 21.84 33.91
C PRO A 305 -12.06 23.10 34.46
N ASP A 306 -12.89 22.92 35.50
CA ASP A 306 -13.59 24.02 36.16
C ASP A 306 -12.65 24.77 37.12
N PHE A 307 -11.81 25.64 36.54
CA PHE A 307 -10.93 26.51 37.30
C PHE A 307 -11.66 27.66 38.00
N GLU A 308 -12.96 27.86 37.77
CA GLU A 308 -13.73 28.89 38.46
C GLU A 308 -14.13 28.45 39.87
N SER A 309 -14.32 27.15 40.12
CA SER A 309 -14.61 26.61 41.45
C SER A 309 -13.36 26.29 42.27
N ASP A 310 -12.28 25.81 41.65
CA ASP A 310 -10.99 25.55 42.30
C ASP A 310 -9.81 26.11 41.47
N PHE A 311 -9.61 27.42 41.57
CA PHE A 311 -8.58 28.11 40.79
C PHE A 311 -7.18 27.55 41.05
N ALA A 312 -6.79 27.34 42.32
CA ALA A 312 -5.44 26.88 42.65
C ALA A 312 -5.18 25.43 42.22
N GLY A 313 -6.19 24.55 42.29
CA GLY A 313 -6.06 23.16 41.87
C GLY A 313 -6.09 22.96 40.35
N GLU A 314 -6.84 23.79 39.63
CA GLU A 314 -7.22 23.50 38.24
C GLU A 314 -6.65 24.46 37.19
N ILE A 315 -6.10 25.62 37.58
CA ILE A 315 -5.69 26.65 36.61
C ILE A 315 -4.61 26.16 35.63
N ASP A 316 -3.56 25.45 36.09
CA ASP A 316 -2.51 24.93 35.20
C ASP A 316 -3.09 23.95 34.17
N ARG A 317 -3.97 23.04 34.62
CA ARG A 317 -4.62 22.06 33.75
C ARG A 317 -5.51 22.75 32.72
N ALA A 318 -6.30 23.73 33.14
CA ALA A 318 -7.18 24.49 32.25
C ALA A 318 -6.38 25.29 31.21
N LEU A 319 -5.27 25.94 31.61
CA LEU A 319 -4.44 26.73 30.70
C LEU A 319 -3.70 25.84 29.69
N ARG A 320 -3.17 24.68 30.11
CA ARG A 320 -2.54 23.70 29.21
C ARG A 320 -3.56 23.07 28.26
N TRP A 321 -4.76 22.77 28.75
CA TRP A 321 -5.88 22.31 27.94
C TRP A 321 -6.22 23.33 26.86
N LYS A 322 -6.35 24.61 27.22
CA LYS A 322 -6.62 25.68 26.26
C LYS A 322 -5.49 25.85 25.27
N HIS A 323 -4.24 25.84 25.75
CA HIS A 323 -3.06 25.94 24.90
C HIS A 323 -3.06 24.88 23.81
N ASN A 324 -3.39 23.62 24.14
CA ASN A 324 -3.48 22.56 23.15
C ASN A 324 -4.50 22.86 22.03
N ARG A 325 -5.65 23.47 22.36
CA ARG A 325 -6.71 23.85 21.41
C ARG A 325 -6.36 25.06 20.54
N LEU A 326 -5.39 25.89 20.97
CA LEU A 326 -4.87 27.02 20.21
C LEU A 326 -3.78 26.64 19.20
N ARG A 327 -3.14 25.48 19.40
CA ARG A 327 -2.01 25.02 18.59
C ARG A 327 -2.46 24.45 17.25
N LYS A 328 -1.77 24.88 16.19
CA LYS A 328 -1.83 24.26 14.87
C LYS A 328 -0.61 23.35 14.64
N ILE A 329 -0.80 22.30 13.86
CA ILE A 329 0.23 21.37 13.41
C ILE A 329 0.98 22.02 12.24
N VAL A 330 2.30 22.02 12.32
CA VAL A 330 3.17 22.42 11.22
C VAL A 330 3.48 21.18 10.39
N HIS A 331 2.81 21.05 9.27
CA HIS A 331 3.01 19.91 8.37
C HIS A 331 4.33 20.04 7.62
N PRO A 332 5.23 19.05 7.68
CA PRO A 332 6.54 19.11 7.04
C PRO A 332 6.41 19.25 5.52
N GLU A 333 7.40 19.88 4.90
CA GLU A 333 7.45 20.14 3.46
C GLU A 333 8.45 19.18 2.78
N PRO A 334 8.18 18.74 1.54
CA PRO A 334 9.19 18.05 0.76
C PRO A 334 10.31 19.02 0.39
N GLY A 335 11.53 18.49 0.21
CA GLY A 335 12.70 19.32 -0.11
C GLY A 335 13.47 19.86 1.11
N THR A 336 12.93 19.76 2.33
CA THR A 336 13.62 20.24 3.55
C THR A 336 14.83 19.38 3.90
N ASP A 337 14.67 18.04 3.89
CA ASP A 337 15.71 17.11 4.31
C ASP A 337 16.59 16.63 3.14
N TYR A 338 16.04 16.56 1.93
CA TYR A 338 16.72 16.16 0.70
C TYR A 338 15.96 16.66 -0.54
N THR A 339 16.66 16.84 -1.65
CA THR A 339 16.05 17.27 -2.93
C THR A 339 15.33 16.13 -3.64
N TYR A 340 14.50 16.48 -4.63
CA TYR A 340 13.84 15.48 -5.47
C TYR A 340 14.84 14.57 -6.19
N GLU A 341 15.96 15.11 -6.67
CA GLU A 341 17.02 14.35 -7.32
C GLU A 341 17.67 13.36 -6.35
N GLN A 342 17.95 13.80 -5.12
CA GLN A 342 18.48 12.92 -4.08
C GLN A 342 17.48 11.81 -3.72
N TRP A 343 16.19 12.11 -3.58
CA TRP A 343 15.14 11.11 -3.38
C TRP A 343 15.10 10.10 -4.54
N LYS A 344 15.10 10.60 -5.77
CA LYS A 344 15.08 9.79 -7.01
C LYS A 344 16.31 8.89 -7.14
N GLU A 345 17.47 9.32 -6.65
CA GLU A 345 18.69 8.52 -6.58
C GLU A 345 18.72 7.53 -5.40
N GLY A 346 17.70 7.53 -4.53
CA GLY A 346 17.61 6.63 -3.38
C GLY A 346 18.42 7.12 -2.18
N LYS A 347 18.83 8.39 -2.17
CA LYS A 347 19.60 9.00 -1.07
C LYS A 347 18.73 9.48 0.09
N ALA A 348 17.41 9.37 -0.02
CA ALA A 348 16.49 9.63 1.09
C ALA A 348 16.76 8.64 2.24
N PRO A 349 16.80 9.14 3.49
CA PRO A 349 17.09 8.29 4.64
C PRO A 349 15.94 7.31 4.90
N ARG A 350 16.29 6.11 5.35
CA ARG A 350 15.28 5.13 5.77
C ARG A 350 14.73 5.54 7.14
N PRO A 351 13.39 5.52 7.35
CA PRO A 351 12.84 5.67 8.69
C PRO A 351 13.39 4.54 9.58
N ASP A 352 13.81 4.89 10.79
CA ASP A 352 14.37 3.94 11.74
C ASP A 352 13.40 2.75 11.95
N PRO A 353 13.85 1.49 11.84
CA PRO A 353 12.97 0.36 12.06
C PRO A 353 12.47 0.40 13.52
N PRO A 354 11.16 0.29 13.76
CA PRO A 354 10.63 0.23 15.10
C PRO A 354 10.99 -1.15 15.68
N LYS A 355 12.19 -1.28 16.30
CA LYS A 355 12.58 -2.21 17.41
C LYS A 355 14.05 -2.67 17.45
N LEU A 356 14.96 -2.28 16.54
CA LEU A 356 16.38 -2.70 16.63
C LEU A 356 17.27 -1.79 17.51
N HIS A 357 16.74 -0.67 18.00
CA HIS A 357 17.52 0.41 18.61
C HIS A 357 17.88 0.28 20.11
N TYR A 358 17.76 -0.90 20.73
CA TYR A 358 18.26 -1.11 22.11
C TYR A 358 19.69 -1.66 22.21
N LEU A 359 20.33 -1.99 21.08
CA LEU A 359 21.63 -2.69 21.06
C LEU A 359 22.75 -1.91 20.35
N GLY A 360 22.71 -0.57 20.37
CA GLY A 360 23.91 0.27 20.15
C GLY A 360 24.72 -0.02 18.88
N GLY A 361 24.08 -0.45 17.80
CA GLY A 361 24.74 -0.68 16.51
C GLY A 361 25.02 0.62 15.78
N GLU A 362 26.14 0.70 15.08
CA GLU A 362 26.45 1.83 14.19
C GLU A 362 25.34 2.03 13.14
N LYS A 363 25.00 3.30 12.88
CA LYS A 363 24.06 3.71 11.84
C LYS A 363 24.63 3.38 10.45
N ALA A 364 24.40 2.16 9.97
CA ALA A 364 24.77 1.76 8.61
C ALA A 364 24.05 2.69 7.59
N GLY A 365 24.81 3.21 6.62
CA GLY A 365 24.42 4.31 5.73
C GLY A 365 22.99 4.23 5.18
N PHE A 366 22.24 5.31 5.41
CA PHE A 366 20.83 5.45 5.09
C PHE A 366 20.58 5.72 3.59
N HIS A 367 20.73 4.70 2.75
CA HIS A 367 20.32 4.79 1.35
C HIS A 367 19.22 3.76 1.06
N HIS A 368 18.15 4.22 0.43
CA HIS A 368 17.12 3.37 -0.12
C HIS A 368 17.65 2.67 -1.36
N GLU A 369 17.53 1.35 -1.39
CA GLU A 369 17.90 0.57 -2.56
C GLU A 369 16.63 0.24 -3.34
N TYR A 370 16.50 0.84 -4.53
CA TYR A 370 15.36 0.57 -5.40
C TYR A 370 15.36 -0.90 -5.82
N GLN A 371 14.27 -1.59 -5.49
CA GLN A 371 14.11 -2.99 -5.86
C GLN A 371 13.87 -3.12 -7.35
N THR A 372 14.79 -3.80 -8.04
CA THR A 372 14.59 -4.24 -9.42
C THR A 372 14.02 -5.66 -9.40
N VAL A 373 12.84 -5.84 -9.99
CA VAL A 373 12.20 -7.15 -10.18
C VAL A 373 12.13 -7.40 -11.67
N ARG A 374 12.63 -8.56 -12.12
CA ARG A 374 12.51 -9.02 -13.51
C ARG A 374 12.04 -10.46 -13.47
N LEU A 375 10.73 -10.65 -13.49
CA LEU A 375 10.12 -11.97 -13.33
C LEU A 375 10.64 -12.96 -14.37
N GLU A 376 10.83 -12.48 -15.59
CA GLU A 376 11.40 -13.24 -16.69
C GLU A 376 12.82 -13.72 -16.42
N GLY A 377 13.69 -12.87 -15.87
CA GLY A 377 15.06 -13.27 -15.54
C GLY A 377 15.11 -14.16 -14.30
N ASP A 378 14.37 -13.80 -13.25
CA ASP A 378 14.42 -14.46 -11.96
C ASP A 378 13.71 -15.82 -11.97
N PHE A 379 12.71 -16.00 -12.84
CA PHE A 379 11.83 -17.18 -12.90
C PHE A 379 11.76 -17.85 -14.27
N GLN A 380 12.69 -17.57 -15.20
CA GLN A 380 12.74 -18.23 -16.52
C GLN A 380 12.63 -19.76 -16.42
N GLU A 381 13.49 -20.36 -15.60
CA GLU A 381 13.54 -21.82 -15.42
C GLU A 381 12.40 -22.35 -14.55
N LYS A 382 11.97 -21.54 -13.57
CA LYS A 382 11.07 -21.95 -12.49
C LYS A 382 9.60 -21.84 -12.88
N GLY A 383 9.26 -20.89 -13.75
CA GLY A 383 7.88 -20.50 -14.03
C GLY A 383 7.22 -19.71 -12.89
N LEU A 384 6.02 -19.22 -13.18
CA LEU A 384 5.10 -18.57 -12.25
C LEU A 384 3.96 -19.54 -11.91
N GLN A 385 3.36 -19.41 -10.73
CA GLN A 385 2.00 -19.88 -10.49
C GLN A 385 1.13 -18.65 -10.37
N VAL A 386 -0.08 -18.75 -10.87
CA VAL A 386 -1.00 -17.62 -10.97
C VAL A 386 -2.40 -18.10 -10.64
N ILE A 387 -3.08 -17.44 -9.71
CA ILE A 387 -4.54 -17.58 -9.59
C ILE A 387 -5.19 -16.87 -10.75
N ILE A 388 -6.08 -17.57 -11.43
CA ILE A 388 -6.95 -16.96 -12.42
C ILE A 388 -8.39 -17.09 -11.92
N LYS A 389 -9.06 -15.94 -11.76
CA LYS A 389 -10.51 -15.86 -11.55
C LYS A 389 -11.16 -15.33 -12.81
N LEU A 390 -12.10 -16.09 -13.34
CA LEU A 390 -12.95 -15.64 -14.44
C LEU A 390 -14.30 -15.19 -13.87
N ALA A 391 -14.81 -14.08 -14.40
CA ALA A 391 -16.15 -13.58 -14.09
C ALA A 391 -16.78 -13.07 -15.38
N GLY A 392 -18.00 -13.50 -15.67
CA GLY A 392 -18.82 -12.92 -16.75
C GLY A 392 -19.45 -11.62 -16.26
N ILE A 393 -19.39 -10.58 -17.10
CA ILE A 393 -20.06 -9.31 -16.83
C ILE A 393 -21.00 -9.06 -18.02
N GLU A 394 -22.30 -9.14 -17.77
CA GLU A 394 -23.33 -8.77 -18.73
C GLU A 394 -23.70 -7.31 -18.51
N LEU A 395 -23.45 -6.48 -19.52
CA LEU A 395 -23.87 -5.09 -19.55
C LEU A 395 -25.07 -4.99 -20.49
N THR A 396 -26.16 -4.40 -20.01
CA THR A 396 -27.33 -4.09 -20.84
C THR A 396 -27.47 -2.57 -20.99
N PRO A 397 -28.26 -2.06 -21.95
CA PRO A 397 -28.56 -0.62 -22.01
C PRO A 397 -29.11 -0.06 -20.69
N GLU A 398 -29.85 -0.87 -19.92
CA GLU A 398 -30.42 -0.53 -18.62
C GLU A 398 -29.38 -0.63 -17.48
N LYS A 399 -28.33 -1.43 -17.68
CA LYS A 399 -27.20 -1.58 -16.75
C LYS A 399 -25.85 -1.47 -17.49
N PRO A 400 -25.52 -0.28 -18.02
CA PRO A 400 -24.35 -0.09 -18.89
C PRO A 400 -23.04 -0.03 -18.10
N VAL A 401 -23.12 0.06 -16.78
CA VAL A 401 -21.97 0.18 -15.87
C VAL A 401 -21.92 -1.02 -14.95
N PHE A 402 -20.74 -1.62 -14.86
CA PHE A 402 -20.42 -2.58 -13.81
C PHE A 402 -19.65 -1.85 -12.72
N GLU A 403 -20.30 -1.66 -11.57
CA GLU A 403 -19.74 -0.95 -10.40
C GLU A 403 -18.53 -1.67 -9.76
N GLY A 404 -18.18 -2.86 -10.28
CA GLY A 404 -17.25 -3.78 -9.64
C GLY A 404 -17.99 -4.79 -8.75
N GLY A 405 -17.45 -5.99 -8.63
CA GLY A 405 -17.92 -6.93 -7.60
C GLY A 405 -17.39 -6.52 -6.24
N ASN A 406 -18.16 -6.76 -5.17
CA ASN A 406 -17.67 -6.69 -3.79
C ASN A 406 -16.44 -7.62 -3.67
N TRP A 407 -15.26 -7.02 -3.65
CA TRP A 407 -14.11 -7.67 -3.06
C TRP A 407 -14.36 -7.68 -1.57
N HIS A 408 -14.92 -8.77 -1.05
CA HIS A 408 -14.47 -9.16 0.27
C HIS A 408 -12.97 -9.36 0.12
N LEU A 409 -12.18 -8.56 0.84
CA LEU A 409 -10.84 -8.98 1.27
C LEU A 409 -11.07 -10.19 2.18
N LYS A 410 -11.49 -11.31 1.59
CA LYS A 410 -11.13 -12.62 2.11
C LYS A 410 -9.63 -12.58 1.98
N VAL A 411 -8.96 -12.32 3.09
CA VAL A 411 -7.52 -12.21 3.16
C VAL A 411 -7.00 -13.60 2.80
N TRP A 412 -6.62 -13.80 1.54
CA TRP A 412 -6.22 -15.12 1.05
C TRP A 412 -4.72 -15.28 1.21
N HIS A 413 -4.28 -16.37 1.84
CA HIS A 413 -2.93 -16.86 1.57
C HIS A 413 -2.88 -17.33 0.11
N GLN A 414 -2.10 -16.58 -0.67
CA GLN A 414 -1.13 -17.10 -1.63
C GLN A 414 -1.65 -18.10 -2.68
N PHE A 415 -1.80 -17.69 -3.93
CA PHE A 415 -1.29 -18.57 -4.98
C PHE A 415 -0.53 -17.87 -6.05
N LEU A 416 0.72 -18.23 -6.04
CA LEU A 416 1.81 -17.59 -6.67
C LEU A 416 2.92 -18.68 -6.75
N ALA A 417 3.86 -18.75 -7.71
CA ALA A 417 4.70 -19.95 -8.10
C ALA A 417 5.38 -20.93 -7.11
N LEU A 418 5.45 -22.23 -7.47
CA LEU A 418 6.58 -23.18 -7.25
C LEU A 418 6.52 -24.35 -8.25
N SER A 419 7.70 -24.94 -8.52
CA SER A 419 8.03 -25.96 -9.53
C SER A 419 8.91 -27.10 -8.96
N ARG A 420 9.16 -28.15 -9.78
CA ARG A 420 9.86 -29.41 -9.44
C ARG A 420 11.35 -29.48 -9.89
N PRO A 421 12.24 -30.25 -9.21
CA PRO A 421 13.64 -30.51 -9.65
C PRO A 421 14.01 -31.99 -9.97
N ARG A 422 15.05 -32.19 -10.81
CA ARG A 422 16.17 -33.18 -10.77
C ARG A 422 17.14 -32.86 -11.94
N GLU A 423 18.47 -32.87 -11.87
CA GLU A 423 19.47 -33.40 -10.92
C GLU A 423 20.83 -32.66 -11.10
N SER A 424 21.69 -32.69 -10.07
CA SER A 424 23.08 -32.20 -9.97
C SER A 424 23.34 -30.76 -9.47
N SER A 425 23.59 -30.71 -8.14
CA SER A 425 24.35 -29.72 -7.35
C SER A 425 24.04 -28.22 -7.45
N LYS A 426 23.69 -27.66 -6.27
CA LYS A 426 23.59 -26.24 -5.85
C LYS A 426 22.22 -25.55 -6.00
N LYS A 427 21.41 -25.77 -4.95
CA LYS A 427 20.44 -24.90 -4.23
C LYS A 427 20.05 -23.53 -4.86
N ARG A 428 18.73 -23.26 -5.02
CA ARG A 428 17.92 -22.08 -4.53
C ARG A 428 16.56 -21.94 -5.26
N ASN A 429 15.45 -21.72 -4.54
CA ASN A 429 14.04 -21.89 -5.01
C ASN A 429 13.30 -20.57 -5.35
N ALA A 430 12.03 -20.63 -5.81
CA ALA A 430 11.31 -19.67 -6.68
C ALA A 430 10.17 -18.87 -6.00
N GLN A 431 9.73 -17.72 -6.58
CA GLN A 431 8.77 -16.73 -6.05
C GLN A 431 7.56 -16.44 -6.99
N ARG A 432 6.65 -15.52 -6.59
CA ARG A 432 5.18 -15.68 -6.56
C ARG A 432 4.30 -14.38 -6.94
N LEU A 433 3.25 -14.37 -7.85
CA LEU A 433 2.39 -13.16 -8.28
C LEU A 433 0.91 -13.31 -8.87
N PHE A 434 -0.02 -12.34 -8.63
CA PHE A 434 -1.51 -12.38 -8.86
C PHE A 434 -2.03 -11.59 -10.11
N VAL A 435 -2.97 -12.15 -10.92
CA VAL A 435 -3.70 -11.49 -12.06
C VAL A 435 -5.21 -11.47 -11.82
N LYS A 436 -5.90 -10.41 -12.27
CA LYS A 436 -7.34 -10.44 -12.60
C LYS A 436 -7.52 -10.31 -14.13
N VAL A 437 -8.22 -11.25 -14.76
CA VAL A 437 -8.55 -11.19 -16.20
C VAL A 437 -10.04 -10.90 -16.35
N ASN A 438 -10.37 -9.74 -16.93
CA ASN A 438 -11.75 -9.41 -17.31
C ASN A 438 -11.90 -9.57 -18.83
N ALA A 439 -12.66 -10.58 -19.27
CA ALA A 439 -13.05 -10.72 -20.67
C ALA A 439 -14.42 -10.04 -20.89
N LYS A 440 -14.53 -9.22 -21.94
CA LYS A 440 -15.78 -8.61 -22.39
C LYS A 440 -16.37 -9.52 -23.46
N THR A 441 -17.46 -10.23 -23.17
CA THR A 441 -18.23 -10.93 -24.20
C THR A 441 -19.19 -9.94 -24.81
N TYR A 442 -18.99 -9.58 -26.09
CA TYR A 442 -20.09 -9.06 -26.87
C TYR A 442 -20.98 -10.26 -27.19
N ASP A 443 -22.26 -10.12 -26.89
CA ASP A 443 -23.27 -11.02 -27.42
C ASP A 443 -23.28 -10.82 -28.94
N THR A 444 -22.50 -11.62 -29.67
CA THR A 444 -22.76 -11.83 -31.09
C THR A 444 -23.97 -12.73 -31.16
N ALA A 445 -25.14 -12.13 -30.93
CA ALA A 445 -26.39 -12.65 -31.42
C ALA A 445 -26.21 -12.92 -32.92
N THR A 446 -26.23 -14.21 -33.27
CA THR A 446 -26.80 -14.75 -34.50
C THR A 446 -26.75 -13.81 -35.72
N VAL A 447 -25.62 -13.79 -36.43
CA VAL A 447 -25.63 -13.50 -37.86
C VAL A 447 -25.11 -14.74 -38.58
N GLN A 448 -25.92 -15.80 -38.51
CA GLN A 448 -25.92 -16.85 -39.52
C GLN A 448 -26.96 -16.45 -40.57
N THR A 449 -26.49 -16.28 -41.81
CA THR A 449 -27.24 -16.51 -43.06
C THR A 449 -28.56 -15.76 -43.28
N GLU A 450 -28.50 -14.66 -44.02
CA GLU A 450 -29.49 -14.37 -45.07
C GLU A 450 -28.76 -14.26 -46.42
N LEU A 451 -28.65 -15.40 -47.08
CA LEU A 451 -28.57 -15.51 -48.54
C LEU A 451 -29.92 -16.09 -48.98
N GLY A 452 -30.72 -15.31 -49.71
CA GLY A 452 -31.76 -15.82 -50.60
C GLY A 452 -33.22 -15.42 -50.30
N HIS A 453 -33.81 -14.71 -51.28
CA HIS A 453 -35.24 -14.41 -51.52
C HIS A 453 -35.80 -13.19 -50.75
N GLN A 454 -36.19 -12.06 -51.36
CA GLN A 454 -36.60 -11.68 -52.73
C GLN A 454 -36.04 -10.31 -53.12
#